data_AF-A0AAW5JX04-F1
#
_entry.id   AF-A0AAW5JX04-F1
#
_cell.length_a   1.000
_cell.length_b   1.000
_cell.length_c   1.000
_cell.angle_alpha   90.00
_cell.angle_beta   90.00
_cell.angle_gamma   90.00
#
_symmetry.space_group_name_H-M   'P 1'
#
loop_
_entity.id
_entity.type
_entity.pdbx_description
1 polymer ?
#
loop_
_entity_poly.entity_id
_entity_poly.type
_entity_poly.pdbx_seq_one_letter_code
_entity_poly.pdbx_strand_id
1 'polypeptide(L)'
;GELCYVWRRIVNEDESRQIALMELFEKHPKMIIFYNFDFELDILKNLYYGENVEIAEWNGHKHQPIPTCDGWVYLVQYTAGAEGWNCISTDTIVFY
;
A
#
# COMPACT_ATOMS: atom_id res chain seq x y z
N GLY A 1 -25.49 -2.23 -6.14
CA GLY A 1 -24.28 -1.57 -6.69
C GLY A 1 -23.14 -2.55 -6.90
N GLU A 2 -23.41 -3.73 -7.47
CA GLU A 2 -22.38 -4.78 -7.65
C GLU A 2 -21.55 -4.59 -8.93
N LEU A 3 -22.13 -4.01 -9.98
CA LEU A 3 -21.44 -3.79 -11.26
C LEU A 3 -20.23 -2.84 -11.14
N CYS A 4 -20.35 -1.77 -10.33
CA CYS A 4 -19.23 -0.84 -10.10
C CYS A 4 -18.11 -1.46 -9.26
N TYR A 5 -18.40 -2.49 -8.47
CA TYR A 5 -17.42 -3.19 -7.65
C TYR A 5 -16.54 -4.09 -8.51
N VAL A 6 -17.14 -4.84 -9.45
CA VAL A 6 -16.41 -5.68 -10.40
C VAL A 6 -15.55 -4.84 -11.34
N TRP A 7 -16.05 -3.69 -11.80
CA TRP A 7 -15.27 -2.78 -12.65
C TRP A 7 -14.09 -2.14 -11.92
N ARG A 8 -14.26 -1.75 -10.65
CA ARG A 8 -13.12 -1.29 -9.83
C ARG A 8 -12.09 -2.39 -9.62
N ARG A 9 -12.54 -3.62 -9.38
CA ARG A 9 -11.63 -4.78 -9.28
C ARG A 9 -10.82 -4.97 -10.55
N ILE A 10 -11.46 -4.98 -11.72
CA ILE A 10 -10.75 -5.17 -13.01
C ILE A 10 -9.73 -4.06 -13.25
N VAL A 11 -10.07 -2.80 -12.95
CA VAL A 11 -9.15 -1.67 -13.12
C VAL A 11 -8.02 -1.67 -12.07
N ASN A 12 -8.29 -2.13 -10.86
CA ASN A 12 -7.29 -2.21 -9.79
C ASN A 12 -6.41 -3.47 -9.87
N GLU A 13 -6.86 -4.50 -10.59
CA GLU A 13 -6.06 -5.68 -10.92
C GLU A 13 -5.14 -5.47 -12.15
N ASP A 14 -5.22 -4.32 -12.82
CA ASP A 14 -4.41 -4.03 -13.99
C ASP A 14 -2.91 -3.94 -13.67
N GLU A 15 -2.09 -4.68 -14.43
CA GLU A 15 -0.64 -4.79 -14.25
C GLU A 15 0.06 -3.43 -14.34
N SER A 16 -0.47 -2.46 -15.10
CA SER A 16 0.12 -1.13 -15.20
C SER A 16 0.22 -0.40 -13.86
N ARG A 17 -0.75 -0.63 -12.96
CA ARG A 17 -0.73 -0.04 -11.62
C ARG A 17 0.35 -0.66 -10.74
N GLN A 18 0.54 -1.97 -10.86
CA GLN A 18 1.60 -2.69 -10.14
C GLN A 18 2.98 -2.22 -10.63
N ILE A 19 3.15 -2.08 -11.95
CA ILE A 19 4.39 -1.58 -12.56
C ILE A 19 4.70 -0.15 -12.07
N ALA A 20 3.72 0.76 -12.13
CA ALA A 20 3.90 2.14 -11.67
C ALA A 20 4.27 2.22 -10.19
N LEU A 21 3.70 1.33 -9.37
CA LEU A 21 3.99 1.25 -7.94
C LEU A 21 5.40 0.72 -7.67
N MET A 22 5.85 -0.26 -8.46
CA MET A 22 7.23 -0.75 -8.44
C MET A 22 8.24 0.33 -8.88
N GLU A 23 7.95 1.08 -9.95
CA GLU A 23 8.80 2.20 -10.40
C GLU A 23 8.88 3.32 -9.35
N LEU A 24 7.79 3.57 -8.62
CA LEU A 24 7.79 4.50 -7.48
C LEU A 24 8.64 3.96 -6.33
N PHE A 25 8.54 2.67 -6.05
CA PHE A 25 9.31 2.01 -4.99
C PHE A 25 10.82 2.05 -5.26
N GLU A 26 11.24 1.89 -6.51
CA GLU A 26 12.65 2.03 -6.91
C GLU A 26 13.22 3.43 -6.63
N LYS A 27 12.41 4.48 -6.79
CA LYS A 27 12.80 5.86 -6.51
C LYS A 27 12.70 6.22 -5.03
N HIS A 28 11.69 5.67 -4.37
CA HIS A 28 11.34 5.96 -2.99
C HIS A 28 11.16 4.64 -2.22
N PRO A 29 12.24 4.11 -1.63
CA PRO A 29 12.21 2.81 -0.96
C PRO A 29 11.37 2.80 0.33
N LYS A 30 10.90 3.97 0.79
CA LYS A 30 10.03 4.14 1.96
C LYS A 30 8.73 4.75 1.49
N MET A 31 7.65 3.99 1.50
CA MET A 31 6.36 4.49 1.04
C MET A 31 5.19 4.02 1.89
N ILE A 32 4.16 4.86 1.95
CA ILE A 32 2.86 4.52 2.52
C ILE A 32 1.87 4.34 1.38
N ILE A 33 1.13 3.23 1.40
CA ILE A 33 0.11 2.93 0.41
C ILE A 33 -1.23 2.87 1.13
N PHE A 34 -2.14 3.77 0.75
CA PHE A 34 -3.52 3.73 1.20
C PHE A 34 -4.34 2.85 0.27
N TYR A 35 -5.09 1.90 0.84
CA TYR A 35 -6.02 1.04 0.12
C TYR A 35 -7.42 1.09 0.77
N ASN A 36 -8.44 0.71 -0.01
CA ASN A 36 -9.82 0.69 0.48
C ASN A 36 -10.39 -0.71 0.61
N PHE A 37 -9.93 -1.66 -0.21
CA PHE A 37 -10.51 -3.00 -0.27
C PHE A 37 -9.50 -4.10 0.08
N ASP A 38 -9.98 -5.18 0.69
CA ASP A 38 -9.13 -6.31 1.11
C ASP A 38 -8.45 -7.03 -0.07
N PHE A 39 -9.06 -7.00 -1.27
CA PHE A 39 -8.43 -7.58 -2.46
C PHE A 39 -7.20 -6.77 -2.92
N GLU A 40 -7.20 -5.44 -2.72
CA GLU A 40 -6.04 -4.59 -3.01
C GLU A 40 -4.92 -4.86 -2.02
N LEU A 41 -5.27 -5.04 -0.75
CA LEU A 41 -4.31 -5.45 0.29
C LEU A 41 -3.64 -6.77 -0.08
N ASP A 42 -4.40 -7.76 -0.55
CA ASP A 42 -3.86 -9.05 -0.96
C ASP A 42 -2.92 -8.92 -2.17
N ILE A 43 -3.29 -8.13 -3.19
CA ILE A 43 -2.42 -7.83 -4.33
C ILE A 43 -1.12 -7.17 -3.84
N LEU A 44 -1.23 -6.10 -3.05
CA LEU A 44 -0.10 -5.34 -2.55
C LEU A 44 0.84 -6.19 -1.68
N LYS A 45 0.30 -7.09 -0.86
CA LYS A 45 1.11 -8.03 -0.07
C LYS A 45 1.85 -9.06 -0.91
N ASN A 46 1.23 -9.50 -2.01
CA ASN A 46 1.82 -10.50 -2.90
C ASN A 46 2.81 -9.86 -3.90
N LEU A 47 2.91 -8.53 -3.96
CA LEU A 47 3.93 -7.86 -4.76
C LEU A 47 5.32 -8.06 -4.17
N TYR A 48 6.29 -8.30 -5.05
CA TYR A 48 7.68 -8.47 -4.66
C TYR A 48 8.39 -7.12 -4.64
N TYR A 49 8.56 -6.53 -3.46
CA TYR A 49 9.26 -5.24 -3.30
C TYR A 49 10.79 -5.37 -3.20
N GLY A 50 11.33 -6.57 -3.02
CA GLY A 50 12.78 -6.84 -2.89
C GLY A 50 13.15 -7.60 -1.62
N GLU A 51 14.38 -8.10 -1.54
CA GLU A 51 14.82 -9.01 -0.47
C GLU A 51 14.91 -8.36 0.93
N ASN A 52 15.08 -7.05 1.00
CA ASN A 52 15.29 -6.31 2.27
C ASN A 52 14.17 -5.30 2.57
N VAL A 53 12.96 -5.54 2.05
CA VAL A 53 11.82 -4.65 2.25
C VAL A 53 10.91 -5.20 3.33
N GLU A 54 10.66 -4.40 4.36
CA GLU A 54 9.72 -4.76 5.40
C GLU A 54 8.32 -4.26 5.04
N ILE A 55 7.34 -5.17 5.02
CA ILE A 55 5.94 -4.84 4.80
C ILE A 55 5.25 -4.80 6.16
N ALA A 56 4.67 -3.65 6.49
CA ALA A 56 3.89 -3.47 7.73
C ALA A 56 2.51 -2.92 7.42
N GLU A 57 1.55 -3.22 8.29
CA GLU A 57 0.13 -2.95 8.06
C GLU A 57 -0.50 -2.10 9.18
N TRP A 58 -1.38 -1.19 8.77
CA TRP A 58 -2.32 -0.48 9.65
C TRP A 58 -3.73 -0.58 9.11
N ASN A 59 -4.52 -1.48 9.68
CA ASN A 59 -5.93 -1.66 9.36
C ASN A 59 -6.72 -1.98 10.63
N GLY A 60 -8.04 -2.09 10.51
CA GLY A 60 -8.90 -2.39 11.67
C GLY A 60 -8.58 -3.71 12.40
N HIS A 61 -7.75 -4.60 11.81
CA HIS A 61 -7.38 -5.88 12.40
C HIS A 61 -5.93 -5.92 12.93
N LYS A 62 -5.01 -5.15 12.35
CA LYS A 62 -3.58 -5.14 12.66
C LYS A 62 -3.05 -3.72 12.69
N HIS A 63 -2.36 -3.40 13.78
CA HIS A 63 -1.65 -2.14 13.95
C HIS A 63 -0.18 -2.43 14.21
N GLN A 64 0.65 -2.34 13.17
CA GLN A 64 2.09 -2.55 13.29
C GLN A 64 2.83 -1.21 13.35
N PRO A 65 3.92 -1.09 14.11
CA PRO A 65 4.73 0.12 14.07
C PRO A 65 5.38 0.31 12.69
N ILE A 66 5.77 1.56 12.38
CA ILE A 66 6.49 1.87 11.14
C ILE A 66 7.89 1.22 11.22
N PRO A 67 8.28 0.42 10.21
CA PRO A 67 9.61 -0.16 10.17
C PRO A 67 10.71 0.91 10.17
N THR A 68 11.83 0.61 10.81
CA THR A 68 12.99 1.52 10.86
C THR A 68 14.08 1.15 9.86
N CYS A 69 13.82 0.19 8.97
CA CYS A 69 14.75 -0.26 7.94
C CYS A 69 14.90 0.76 6.80
N ASP A 70 15.85 0.50 5.90
CA ASP A 70 16.16 1.38 4.78
C ASP A 70 15.12 1.32 3.66
N GLY A 71 14.36 0.22 3.56
CA GLY A 71 13.25 0.08 2.63
C GLY A 71 12.05 -0.60 3.27
N TRP A 72 10.88 0.04 3.20
CA TRP A 72 9.64 -0.51 3.74
C TRP A 72 8.42 -0.01 2.99
N VAL A 73 7.39 -0.85 3.01
CA VAL A 73 6.08 -0.56 2.45
C VAL A 73 5.06 -0.64 3.58
N TYR A 74 4.35 0.47 3.80
CA TYR A 74 3.37 0.57 4.87
C TYR A 74 1.96 0.61 4.30
N LEU A 75 1.21 -0.46 4.50
CA LEU A 75 -0.12 -0.66 3.95
C LEU A 75 -1.17 -0.16 4.93
N VAL A 76 -1.86 0.93 4.60
CA VAL A 76 -2.84 1.58 5.47
C VAL A 76 -4.23 1.50 4.89
N GLN A 77 -5.18 0.99 5.66
CA GLN A 77 -6.59 1.06 5.29
C GLN A 77 -7.07 2.51 5.39
N TYR A 78 -7.63 3.06 4.30
CA TYR A 78 -8.05 4.45 4.21
C TYR A 78 -8.96 4.88 5.37
N THR A 79 -9.93 4.04 5.72
CA THR A 79 -10.86 4.30 6.83
C THR A 79 -10.20 4.28 8.21
N ALA A 80 -9.09 3.55 8.39
CA ALA A 80 -8.37 3.45 9.65
C ALA A 80 -7.23 4.49 9.78
N GLY A 81 -6.67 4.95 8.65
CA GLY A 81 -5.55 5.90 8.61
C GLY A 81 -5.94 7.35 8.34
N ALA A 82 -7.20 7.64 8.01
CA ALA A 82 -7.67 8.99 7.68
C ALA A 82 -7.61 9.99 8.86
N GLU A 83 -7.49 9.52 10.11
CA GLU A 83 -7.60 10.36 11.30
C GLU A 83 -6.26 10.83 11.89
N GLY A 84 -5.16 10.75 11.14
CA GLY A 84 -3.92 11.47 11.52
C GLY A 84 -2.65 10.66 11.38
N TRP A 85 -2.36 10.16 10.18
CA TRP A 85 -1.06 9.55 9.90
C TRP A 85 0.02 10.62 9.69
N ASN A 86 0.85 10.87 10.71
CA ASN A 86 2.04 11.74 10.62
C ASN A 86 3.30 10.87 10.61
N CYS A 87 3.65 10.35 9.43
CA CYS A 87 4.96 9.74 9.22
C CYS A 87 5.93 10.78 8.66
N ILE A 88 6.96 11.12 9.43
CA ILE A 88 8.03 12.03 9.03
C ILE A 88 9.21 11.30 8.36
N SER A 89 9.18 9.96 8.31
CA SER A 89 10.28 9.11 7.83
C SER A 89 10.13 8.65 6.38
N THR A 90 9.01 8.99 5.73
CA THR A 90 8.78 8.79 4.30
C THR A 90 8.51 10.12 3.61
N ASP A 91 8.90 10.21 2.36
CA ASP A 91 8.62 11.32 1.45
C ASP A 91 7.49 11.03 0.46
N THR A 92 6.91 9.81 0.49
CA THR A 92 6.04 9.31 -0.57
C THR A 92 4.79 8.62 -0.02
N ILE A 93 3.63 9.13 -0.44
CA ILE A 93 2.31 8.55 -0.14
C ILE A 93 1.62 8.21 -1.46
N VAL A 94 1.17 6.96 -1.58
CA VAL A 94 0.47 6.43 -2.74
C VAL A 94 -0.97 6.13 -2.36
N PHE A 95 -1.92 6.55 -3.19
CA PHE A 95 -3.31 6.16 -3.08
C PHE A 95 -3.60 5.10 -4.16
N TYR A 96 -3.91 3.90 -3.71
CA TYR A 96 -4.31 2.78 -4.57
C TYR A 96 -5.83 2.78 -4.73
#